data_AF-A0A7V0IVE4-F1
#
_entry.id   AF-A0A7V0IVE4-F1
#
_cell.length_a   1.000
_cell.length_b   1.000
_cell.length_c   1.000
_cell.angle_alpha   90.00
_cell.angle_beta   90.00
_cell.angle_gamma   90.00
#
_symmetry.space_group_name_H-M   'P 1'
#
loop_
_entity.id
_entity.type
_entity.pdbx_description
1 polymer ?
#
loop_
_entity_poly.entity_id
_entity_poly.type
_entity_poly.pdbx_seq_one_letter_code
_entity_poly.pdbx_strand_id
1 'polypeptide(L)'
;MAVTIHVNGKTNSLVHKGSMGIAKSTIPDVCKTPSPGGPVPIPYPIIVSMSSDLKKGTKTVKVDGKKMAAVKGSEFSRCTGDEPGTAGGGVKSSTNMKEATWLLYSFDVKLDGKNACRLSDKMMMNHGNTACLGGIAQQPVAGANIPECRAAARQAKNAEDKAPEYRKNKPFVSAGSCFESKDGRRLLMGSSISETRGDKYKEMGFAEGIKKKDKSNVSCGKGKGNYKYPEKSFRNKRADAEAKIIEDIFKQANGKPKGTLYLKIKGAPVCCSCQALMNCAQENNGFEIKLCAPIEFDDCG
;
A
#
# COMPACT_ATOMS: atom_id res chain seq x y z
N MET A 1 0.77 2.74 5.91
CA MET A 1 1.37 1.44 5.52
C MET A 1 0.48 0.83 4.45
N ALA A 2 1.04 0.09 3.50
CA ALA A 2 0.25 -0.55 2.46
C ALA A 2 -0.65 -1.64 3.06
N VAL A 3 -1.90 -1.67 2.63
CA VAL A 3 -2.81 -2.82 2.84
C VAL A 3 -2.47 -3.83 1.75
N THR A 4 -1.99 -5.02 2.10
CA THR A 4 -1.48 -5.98 1.09
C THR A 4 -2.30 -7.27 0.96
N ILE A 5 -3.19 -7.54 1.91
CA ILE A 5 -3.83 -8.85 2.04
C ILE A 5 -5.28 -8.80 1.57
N HIS A 6 -5.59 -9.68 0.61
CA HIS A 6 -6.96 -9.98 0.20
C HIS A 6 -7.60 -11.05 1.10
N VAL A 7 -8.89 -10.92 1.35
CA VAL A 7 -9.68 -11.89 2.12
C VAL A 7 -11.02 -12.07 1.41
N ASN A 8 -11.35 -13.28 0.96
CA ASN A 8 -12.51 -13.56 0.11
C ASN A 8 -12.53 -12.78 -1.22
N GLY A 9 -11.72 -13.25 -2.17
CA GLY A 9 -11.69 -12.70 -3.53
C GLY A 9 -10.62 -11.61 -3.71
N LYS A 10 -10.81 -10.74 -4.72
CA LYS A 10 -9.80 -9.76 -5.16
C LYS A 10 -10.08 -8.31 -4.74
N THR A 11 -11.21 -8.04 -4.10
CA THR A 11 -11.66 -6.68 -3.78
C THR A 11 -11.66 -6.42 -2.28
N ASN A 12 -11.94 -7.44 -1.48
CA ASN A 12 -11.99 -7.35 -0.03
C ASN A 12 -10.58 -7.40 0.54
N SER A 13 -10.20 -6.31 1.21
CA SER A 13 -8.90 -6.19 1.86
C SER A 13 -9.05 -6.43 3.36
N LEU A 14 -8.06 -7.07 3.97
CA LEU A 14 -8.02 -7.31 5.40
C LEU A 14 -7.96 -5.97 6.16
N VAL A 15 -8.73 -5.85 7.24
CA VAL A 15 -8.62 -4.73 8.17
C VAL A 15 -7.58 -5.08 9.22
N HIS A 16 -6.65 -4.16 9.49
CA HIS A 16 -5.61 -4.35 10.51
C HIS A 16 -5.25 -3.00 11.12
N LYS A 17 -4.55 -2.99 12.26
CA LYS A 17 -4.26 -1.77 13.02
C LYS A 17 -3.52 -0.67 12.24
N GLY A 18 -2.84 -1.05 11.16
CA GLY A 18 -2.08 -0.14 10.29
C GLY A 18 -2.78 0.21 8.98
N SER A 19 -4.02 -0.24 8.74
CA SER A 19 -4.71 -0.08 7.45
C SER A 19 -5.25 1.32 7.19
N MET A 20 -5.23 2.19 8.22
CA MET A 20 -5.79 3.55 8.18
C MET A 20 -7.27 3.58 7.77
N GLY A 21 -7.98 2.48 8.02
CA GLY A 21 -9.41 2.37 7.80
C GLY A 21 -10.24 3.22 8.74
N ILE A 22 -11.31 3.81 8.18
CA ILE A 22 -12.26 4.69 8.87
C ILE A 22 -13.67 4.07 8.77
N ALA A 23 -14.26 3.70 9.90
CA ALA A 23 -15.68 3.39 10.00
C ALA A 23 -16.47 4.69 10.20
N LYS A 24 -17.50 4.92 9.41
CA LYS A 24 -18.38 6.09 9.50
C LYS A 24 -19.81 5.63 9.76
N SER A 25 -20.49 6.24 10.72
CA SER A 25 -21.91 5.92 10.93
C SER A 25 -22.71 6.27 9.67
N THR A 26 -23.58 5.36 9.27
CA THR A 26 -24.55 5.54 8.18
C THR A 26 -25.97 5.70 8.70
N ILE A 27 -26.17 5.39 9.97
CA ILE A 27 -27.41 5.65 10.72
C ILE A 27 -27.12 6.80 11.69
N PRO A 28 -28.05 7.73 11.94
CA PRO A 28 -27.86 8.79 12.92
C PRO A 28 -27.53 8.22 14.31
N ASP A 29 -26.53 8.79 14.97
CA ASP A 29 -26.20 8.45 16.36
C ASP A 29 -27.02 9.33 17.29
N VAL A 30 -28.21 8.87 17.70
CA VAL A 30 -29.08 9.68 18.56
C VAL A 30 -28.62 9.55 20.01
N CYS A 31 -28.10 10.64 20.58
CA CYS A 31 -27.68 10.69 21.98
C CYS A 31 -28.50 11.72 22.77
N LYS A 32 -28.61 11.49 24.07
CA LYS A 32 -29.21 12.42 25.03
C LYS A 32 -28.21 13.54 25.31
N THR A 33 -28.57 14.75 24.91
CA THR A 33 -27.73 15.95 25.03
C THR A 33 -28.28 16.88 26.10
N PRO A 34 -27.43 17.43 26.99
CA PRO A 34 -27.88 18.43 27.95
C PRO A 34 -28.53 19.64 27.27
N SER A 35 -29.65 20.11 27.81
CA SER A 35 -30.30 21.36 27.43
C SER A 35 -30.90 22.03 28.68
N PRO A 36 -31.26 23.33 28.64
CA PRO A 36 -31.90 24.01 29.76
C PRO A 36 -33.21 23.35 30.23
N GLY A 37 -33.93 22.65 29.35
CA GLY A 37 -35.17 21.93 29.67
C GLY A 37 -34.98 20.45 30.07
N GLY A 38 -33.74 20.00 30.24
CA GLY A 38 -33.39 18.59 30.48
C GLY A 38 -32.78 17.90 29.26
N PRO A 39 -32.43 16.60 29.35
CA PRO A 39 -31.80 15.87 28.24
C PRO A 39 -32.71 15.75 27.01
N VAL A 40 -32.22 16.17 25.84
CA VAL A 40 -32.95 16.09 24.57
C VAL A 40 -32.26 15.06 23.66
N PRO A 41 -33.00 14.15 22.99
CA PRO A 41 -32.44 13.29 21.97
C PRO A 41 -32.01 14.08 20.73
N ILE A 42 -30.71 14.16 20.46
CA ILE A 42 -30.15 14.84 19.28
C ILE A 42 -29.49 13.80 18.37
N PRO A 43 -29.83 13.75 17.07
CA PRO A 43 -29.09 12.97 16.10
C PRO A 43 -27.74 13.65 15.87
N TYR A 44 -26.67 13.03 16.37
CA TYR A 44 -25.33 13.51 16.10
C TYR A 44 -24.99 13.29 14.62
N PRO A 45 -24.09 14.13 14.05
CA PRO A 45 -23.57 13.93 12.71
C PRO A 45 -22.87 12.57 12.53
N ILE A 46 -22.09 12.44 11.45
CA ILE A 46 -21.31 11.23 11.21
C ILE A 46 -20.30 11.03 12.34
N ILE A 47 -20.51 10.01 13.16
CA ILE A 47 -19.51 9.56 14.13
C ILE A 47 -18.52 8.63 13.43
N VAL A 48 -17.29 8.65 13.92
CA VAL A 48 -16.15 8.00 13.26
C VAL A 48 -15.42 7.08 14.22
N SER A 49 -14.95 5.94 13.74
CA SER A 49 -14.03 5.07 14.46
C SER A 49 -12.91 4.60 13.55
N MET A 50 -11.71 4.41 14.10
CA MET A 50 -10.48 4.24 13.33
C MET A 50 -9.85 2.87 13.59
N SER A 51 -9.35 2.24 12.52
CA SER A 51 -8.57 0.99 12.63
C SER A 51 -7.31 1.12 13.48
N SER A 52 -6.76 2.34 13.64
CA SER A 52 -5.65 2.60 14.58
C SER A 52 -6.01 2.27 16.03
N ASP A 53 -7.29 2.35 16.37
CA ASP A 53 -7.84 2.05 17.69
C ASP A 53 -8.23 0.57 17.83
N LEU A 54 -7.82 -0.29 16.89
CA LEU A 54 -8.08 -1.71 16.94
C LEU A 54 -7.48 -2.33 18.23
N LYS A 55 -8.35 -3.03 18.95
CA LYS A 55 -8.08 -3.84 20.14
C LYS A 55 -8.65 -5.24 19.96
N LYS A 56 -8.20 -6.18 20.80
CA LYS A 56 -8.68 -7.58 20.83
C LYS A 56 -8.59 -8.32 19.48
N GLY A 57 -7.69 -7.88 18.59
CA GLY A 57 -7.39 -8.55 17.33
C GLY A 57 -6.45 -9.75 17.51
N THR A 58 -5.76 -10.14 16.44
CA THR A 58 -4.80 -11.25 16.46
C THR A 58 -3.63 -11.02 17.42
N LYS A 59 -3.25 -12.09 18.13
CA LYS A 59 -2.09 -12.14 19.02
C LYS A 59 -0.89 -12.77 18.33
N THR A 60 -1.08 -13.90 17.64
CA THR A 60 0.03 -14.67 17.04
C THR A 60 0.21 -14.31 15.56
N VAL A 61 -0.87 -14.26 14.77
CA VAL A 61 -0.78 -13.80 13.37
C VAL A 61 -0.49 -12.30 13.31
N LYS A 62 0.53 -11.93 12.53
CA LYS A 62 0.91 -10.54 12.26
C LYS A 62 0.87 -10.24 10.77
N VAL A 63 0.41 -9.04 10.42
CA VAL A 63 0.21 -8.62 9.02
C VAL A 63 0.79 -7.22 8.79
N ASP A 64 1.19 -6.91 7.55
CA ASP A 64 1.56 -5.56 7.09
C ASP A 64 2.42 -4.75 8.08
N GLY A 65 3.65 -5.24 8.33
CA GLY A 65 4.58 -4.57 9.26
C GLY A 65 4.32 -4.90 10.72
N LYS A 66 4.17 -6.20 11.02
CA LYS A 66 3.94 -6.76 12.37
C LYS A 66 2.67 -6.24 13.08
N LYS A 67 1.66 -5.83 12.33
CA LYS A 67 0.40 -5.30 12.88
C LYS A 67 -0.58 -6.40 13.24
N MET A 68 -1.44 -6.08 14.19
CA MET A 68 -2.57 -6.89 14.60
C MET A 68 -3.68 -6.79 13.57
N ALA A 69 -4.21 -7.93 13.13
CA ALA A 69 -5.33 -8.02 12.21
C ALA A 69 -6.67 -7.99 12.98
N ALA A 70 -7.70 -7.47 12.33
CA ALA A 70 -9.06 -7.50 12.86
C ALA A 70 -9.68 -8.87 12.59
N VAL A 71 -10.29 -9.42 13.63
CA VAL A 71 -10.97 -10.72 13.62
C VAL A 71 -12.29 -10.63 14.37
N LYS A 72 -13.16 -11.63 14.22
CA LYS A 72 -14.40 -11.74 15.00
C LYS A 72 -14.14 -11.57 16.50
N GLY A 73 -14.85 -10.64 17.12
CA GLY A 73 -14.68 -10.27 18.54
C GLY A 73 -13.58 -9.23 18.81
N SER A 74 -12.92 -8.72 17.77
CA SER A 74 -12.11 -7.50 17.87
C SER A 74 -12.99 -6.24 17.81
N GLU A 75 -12.42 -5.10 18.16
CA GLU A 75 -13.15 -3.82 18.24
C GLU A 75 -12.23 -2.65 17.91
N PHE A 76 -12.81 -1.53 17.45
CA PHE A 76 -12.14 -0.24 17.52
C PHE A 76 -12.57 0.43 18.82
N SER A 77 -11.63 0.75 19.70
CA SER A 77 -11.94 1.01 21.11
C SER A 77 -12.75 2.26 21.41
N ARG A 78 -12.96 3.16 20.44
CA ARG A 78 -13.77 4.36 20.62
C ARG A 78 -14.39 4.86 19.33
N CYS A 79 -15.42 5.68 19.48
CA CYS A 79 -15.97 6.54 18.44
C CYS A 79 -15.68 8.02 18.77
N THR A 80 -15.78 8.88 17.76
CA THR A 80 -15.67 10.34 17.86
C THR A 80 -16.80 11.02 17.11
N GLY A 81 -17.27 12.16 17.60
CA GLY A 81 -18.34 12.96 17.00
C GLY A 81 -19.62 13.02 17.85
N ASP A 82 -19.70 12.24 18.93
CA ASP A 82 -20.81 12.17 19.90
C ASP A 82 -20.41 12.67 21.31
N GLU A 83 -19.26 13.36 21.43
CA GLU A 83 -18.74 13.90 22.68
C GLU A 83 -19.77 14.76 23.45
N PRO A 84 -20.60 15.61 22.80
CA PRO A 84 -21.58 16.42 23.51
C PRO A 84 -22.75 15.63 24.13
N GLY A 85 -22.90 14.32 23.82
CA GLY A 85 -23.98 13.46 24.32
C GLY A 85 -23.79 13.03 25.78
N THR A 86 -23.48 13.97 26.69
CA THR A 86 -23.03 13.67 28.06
C THR A 86 -24.17 13.36 29.03
N ALA A 87 -25.44 13.57 28.65
CA ALA A 87 -26.59 13.28 29.49
C ALA A 87 -27.00 11.79 29.43
N GLY A 88 -26.02 10.92 29.63
CA GLY A 88 -26.18 9.47 29.58
C GLY A 88 -26.11 8.88 28.18
N GLY A 89 -25.48 9.56 27.21
CA GLY A 89 -25.10 8.98 25.93
C GLY A 89 -26.25 8.63 24.99
N GLY A 90 -25.98 7.65 24.13
CA GLY A 90 -26.91 7.08 23.17
C GLY A 90 -28.25 6.74 23.78
N VAL A 91 -29.33 7.04 23.06
CA VAL A 91 -30.69 6.70 23.51
C VAL A 91 -30.84 5.20 23.74
N LYS A 92 -30.20 4.39 22.89
CA LYS A 92 -30.25 2.93 22.97
C LYS A 92 -29.13 2.36 23.83
N SER A 93 -27.90 2.82 23.64
CA SER A 93 -26.74 2.24 24.32
C SER A 93 -26.51 2.78 25.73
N SER A 94 -27.03 3.96 26.04
CA SER A 94 -26.65 4.76 27.21
C SER A 94 -25.15 5.05 27.30
N THR A 95 -24.48 5.17 26.15
CA THR A 95 -23.04 5.43 26.07
C THR A 95 -22.69 6.51 25.05
N ASN A 96 -21.54 7.18 25.21
CA ASN A 96 -20.93 8.01 24.18
C ASN A 96 -19.44 7.65 24.01
N MET A 97 -18.90 7.91 22.82
CA MET A 97 -17.51 7.65 22.44
C MET A 97 -17.06 6.19 22.63
N LYS A 98 -17.99 5.24 22.70
CA LYS A 98 -17.68 3.82 22.95
C LYS A 98 -17.26 3.09 21.68
N GLU A 99 -16.87 1.83 21.86
CA GLU A 99 -16.28 1.02 20.83
C GLU A 99 -17.21 0.77 19.64
N ALA A 100 -16.57 0.49 18.50
CA ALA A 100 -17.21 -0.10 17.33
C ALA A 100 -16.86 -1.60 17.24
N THR A 101 -17.87 -2.44 17.05
CA THR A 101 -17.75 -3.91 16.97
C THR A 101 -18.26 -4.45 15.64
N TRP A 102 -17.70 -5.57 15.19
CA TRP A 102 -18.01 -6.15 13.89
C TRP A 102 -19.38 -6.84 13.86
N LEU A 103 -20.18 -6.50 12.85
CA LEU A 103 -21.43 -7.19 12.54
C LEU A 103 -21.20 -8.32 11.52
N LEU A 104 -20.34 -8.08 10.53
CA LEU A 104 -19.96 -9.07 9.51
C LEU A 104 -18.47 -9.39 9.59
N TYR A 105 -18.09 -10.52 9.02
CA TYR A 105 -16.72 -11.02 8.92
C TYR A 105 -16.66 -12.10 7.83
N SER A 106 -15.46 -12.53 7.45
CA SER A 106 -15.24 -13.66 6.54
C SER A 106 -15.92 -14.93 7.03
N PHE A 107 -16.40 -15.79 6.13
CA PHE A 107 -17.04 -17.07 6.51
C PHE A 107 -16.03 -18.20 6.71
N ASP A 108 -14.89 -18.15 6.01
CA ASP A 108 -13.94 -19.25 5.81
C ASP A 108 -12.50 -18.85 6.13
N VAL A 109 -12.09 -17.60 5.92
CA VAL A 109 -10.75 -17.12 6.26
C VAL A 109 -10.69 -16.78 7.74
N LYS A 110 -9.81 -17.48 8.45
CA LYS A 110 -9.59 -17.31 9.89
C LYS A 110 -8.14 -16.96 10.19
N LEU A 111 -7.95 -16.04 11.14
CA LEU A 111 -6.66 -15.68 11.73
C LEU A 111 -6.77 -15.91 13.24
N ASP A 112 -5.79 -16.57 13.84
CA ASP A 112 -5.86 -17.05 15.24
C ASP A 112 -7.16 -17.83 15.55
N GLY A 113 -7.61 -18.64 14.58
CA GLY A 113 -8.85 -19.43 14.70
C GLY A 113 -10.14 -18.61 14.64
N LYS A 114 -10.07 -17.30 14.44
CA LYS A 114 -11.22 -16.38 14.37
C LYS A 114 -11.38 -15.78 12.99
N ASN A 115 -12.62 -15.61 12.54
CA ASN A 115 -12.93 -15.10 11.20
C ASN A 115 -12.32 -13.71 10.96
N ALA A 116 -11.66 -13.52 9.82
CA ALA A 116 -11.02 -12.27 9.43
C ALA A 116 -12.05 -11.17 9.10
N CYS A 117 -11.77 -9.93 9.51
CA CYS A 117 -12.61 -8.77 9.19
C CYS A 117 -12.07 -8.00 7.99
N ARG A 118 -12.96 -7.61 7.08
CA ARG A 118 -12.69 -7.08 5.74
C ARG A 118 -13.22 -5.66 5.61
N LEU A 119 -12.73 -4.92 4.62
CA LEU A 119 -13.17 -3.55 4.38
C LEU A 119 -14.68 -3.41 4.15
N SER A 120 -15.34 -4.41 3.54
CA SER A 120 -16.77 -4.36 3.27
C SER A 120 -17.63 -4.73 4.49
N ASP A 121 -17.00 -5.21 5.57
CA ASP A 121 -17.73 -5.71 6.73
C ASP A 121 -18.30 -4.55 7.55
N LYS A 122 -19.55 -4.74 8.00
CA LYS A 122 -20.34 -3.74 8.71
C LYS A 122 -19.97 -3.74 10.19
N MET A 123 -20.16 -2.60 10.85
CA MET A 123 -19.91 -2.46 12.28
C MET A 123 -21.09 -1.83 13.01
N MET A 124 -21.32 -2.25 14.25
CA MET A 124 -22.04 -1.46 15.24
C MET A 124 -21.08 -0.44 15.85
N MET A 125 -21.57 0.74 16.22
CA MET A 125 -20.76 1.85 16.75
C MET A 125 -21.41 2.40 18.02
N ASN A 126 -20.59 3.01 18.88
CA ASN A 126 -21.00 3.54 20.18
C ASN A 126 -21.81 2.51 21.00
N HIS A 127 -21.22 1.34 21.22
CA HIS A 127 -21.84 0.23 21.94
C HIS A 127 -23.21 -0.19 21.35
N GLY A 128 -23.38 -0.07 20.04
CA GLY A 128 -24.60 -0.48 19.33
C GLY A 128 -25.73 0.54 19.31
N ASN A 129 -25.44 1.80 19.63
CA ASN A 129 -26.40 2.91 19.45
C ASN A 129 -26.64 3.21 17.98
N THR A 130 -25.59 3.11 17.16
CA THR A 130 -25.64 3.32 15.71
C THR A 130 -24.81 2.25 14.96
N ALA A 131 -24.76 2.34 13.63
CA ALA A 131 -24.04 1.41 12.79
C ALA A 131 -23.34 2.08 11.59
N CYS A 132 -22.23 1.47 11.20
CA CYS A 132 -21.56 1.65 9.92
C CYS A 132 -22.00 0.53 8.97
N LEU A 133 -22.97 0.81 8.11
CA LEU A 133 -23.46 -0.16 7.12
C LEU A 133 -22.73 -0.08 5.78
N GLY A 134 -21.94 0.97 5.56
CA GLY A 134 -21.15 1.17 4.34
C GLY A 134 -19.83 0.38 4.31
N GLY A 135 -19.42 -0.22 5.44
CA GLY A 135 -18.10 -0.81 5.60
C GLY A 135 -17.02 0.22 5.93
N ILE A 136 -15.80 -0.27 6.09
CA ILE A 136 -14.62 0.51 6.42
C ILE A 136 -14.06 1.19 5.17
N ALA A 137 -13.99 2.51 5.21
CA ALA A 137 -13.23 3.28 4.23
C ALA A 137 -11.74 3.10 4.50
N GLN A 138 -11.12 2.11 3.86
CA GLN A 138 -9.68 1.91 3.81
C GLN A 138 -9.20 1.77 2.37
N GLN A 139 -7.89 1.93 2.16
CA GLN A 139 -7.32 1.65 0.84
C GLN A 139 -7.60 0.18 0.48
N PRO A 140 -8.04 -0.11 -0.76
CA PRO A 140 -8.02 -1.47 -1.26
C PRO A 140 -6.57 -1.97 -1.28
N VAL A 141 -6.38 -3.29 -1.34
CA VAL A 141 -5.05 -3.89 -1.48
C VAL A 141 -4.25 -3.15 -2.55
N ALA A 142 -3.00 -2.82 -2.22
CA ALA A 142 -2.12 -1.99 -3.03
C ALA A 142 -2.15 -2.39 -4.52
N GLY A 143 -2.55 -1.45 -5.39
CA GLY A 143 -2.49 -1.59 -6.85
C GLY A 143 -3.79 -1.56 -7.63
N ALA A 144 -4.97 -1.62 -6.99
CA ALA A 144 -6.24 -1.79 -7.74
C ALA A 144 -6.76 -0.52 -8.46
N ASN A 145 -6.56 0.69 -7.89
CA ASN A 145 -7.24 1.91 -8.37
C ASN A 145 -6.36 3.15 -8.64
N ILE A 146 -5.03 3.07 -8.55
CA ILE A 146 -4.15 4.21 -8.86
C ILE A 146 -3.86 4.22 -10.37
N PRO A 147 -4.19 5.28 -11.14
CA PRO A 147 -3.95 5.35 -12.59
C PRO A 147 -2.49 5.10 -12.96
N GLU A 148 -1.56 5.64 -12.18
CA GLU A 148 -0.12 5.49 -12.36
C GLU A 148 0.32 4.04 -12.13
N CYS A 149 -0.31 3.34 -11.18
CA CYS A 149 -0.08 1.90 -10.99
C CYS A 149 -0.67 1.05 -12.09
N ARG A 150 -1.81 1.44 -12.67
CA ARG A 150 -2.35 0.78 -13.87
C ARG A 150 -1.40 0.98 -15.06
N ALA A 151 -0.83 2.18 -15.21
CA ALA A 151 0.15 2.47 -16.26
C ALA A 151 1.45 1.67 -16.05
N ALA A 152 1.98 1.63 -14.83
CA ALA A 152 3.13 0.80 -14.47
C ALA A 152 2.86 -0.69 -14.72
N ALA A 153 1.67 -1.19 -14.38
CA ALA A 153 1.28 -2.58 -14.64
C ALA A 153 1.18 -2.91 -16.14
N ARG A 154 0.69 -1.98 -16.97
CA ARG A 154 0.69 -2.11 -18.43
C ARG A 154 2.11 -2.21 -18.97
N GLN A 155 3.04 -1.38 -18.48
CA GLN A 155 4.44 -1.46 -18.91
C GLN A 155 5.13 -2.75 -18.46
N ALA A 156 4.84 -3.23 -17.25
CA ALA A 156 5.37 -4.50 -16.76
C ALA A 156 4.89 -5.67 -17.65
N LYS A 157 3.60 -5.66 -18.04
CA LYS A 157 3.04 -6.64 -18.97
C LYS A 157 3.68 -6.53 -20.37
N ASN A 158 3.83 -5.32 -20.91
CA ASN A 158 4.51 -5.14 -22.20
C ASN A 158 5.94 -5.67 -22.18
N ALA A 159 6.66 -5.50 -21.07
CA ALA A 159 8.02 -6.01 -20.90
C ALA A 159 8.08 -7.53 -20.77
N GLU A 160 7.08 -8.13 -20.14
CA GLU A 160 6.88 -9.58 -20.03
C GLU A 160 6.54 -10.20 -21.40
N ASP A 161 5.59 -9.62 -22.14
CA ASP A 161 5.13 -10.11 -23.44
C ASP A 161 6.25 -10.09 -24.49
N LYS A 162 7.09 -9.06 -24.44
CA LYS A 162 8.26 -8.88 -25.32
C LYS A 162 9.50 -9.66 -24.87
N ALA A 163 9.47 -10.31 -23.72
CA ALA A 163 10.59 -11.15 -23.31
C ALA A 163 10.81 -12.28 -24.34
N PRO A 164 12.05 -12.63 -24.67
CA PRO A 164 12.32 -13.69 -25.63
C PRO A 164 11.82 -15.03 -25.08
N GLU A 165 11.33 -15.90 -25.98
CA GLU A 165 10.61 -17.12 -25.61
C GLU A 165 11.42 -18.08 -24.72
N TYR A 166 12.73 -18.21 -24.97
CA TYR A 166 13.62 -19.00 -24.11
C TYR A 166 13.67 -18.53 -22.65
N ARG A 167 13.31 -17.26 -22.36
CA ARG A 167 13.20 -16.72 -20.99
C ARG A 167 11.82 -16.92 -20.39
N LYS A 168 10.76 -16.96 -21.19
CA LYS A 168 9.39 -17.20 -20.69
C LYS A 168 9.29 -18.54 -19.95
N ASN A 169 10.16 -19.50 -20.31
CA ASN A 169 10.23 -20.83 -19.69
C ASN A 169 11.12 -20.91 -18.43
N LYS A 170 11.69 -19.79 -17.96
CA LYS A 170 12.52 -19.73 -16.74
C LYS A 170 12.04 -18.61 -15.82
N PRO A 171 12.26 -18.67 -14.50
CA PRO A 171 11.98 -17.55 -13.61
C PRO A 171 12.76 -16.30 -14.07
N PHE A 172 12.04 -15.22 -14.37
CA PHE A 172 12.64 -13.93 -14.73
C PHE A 172 11.86 -12.79 -14.09
N VAL A 173 12.51 -11.64 -13.93
CA VAL A 173 11.88 -10.42 -13.43
C VAL A 173 11.44 -9.57 -14.62
N SER A 174 10.19 -9.11 -14.57
CA SER A 174 9.69 -8.01 -15.41
C SER A 174 9.23 -6.88 -14.51
N ALA A 175 9.53 -5.65 -14.92
CA ALA A 175 9.16 -4.45 -14.20
C ALA A 175 8.56 -3.42 -15.15
N GLY A 176 7.69 -2.58 -14.61
CA GLY A 176 7.13 -1.45 -15.30
C GLY A 176 6.92 -0.30 -14.35
N SER A 177 7.01 0.92 -14.88
CA SER A 177 6.96 2.12 -14.10
C SER A 177 6.14 3.23 -14.74
N CYS A 178 5.62 4.08 -13.85
CA CYS A 178 5.13 5.40 -14.17
C CYS A 178 5.81 6.39 -13.23
N PHE A 179 6.69 7.23 -13.76
CA PHE A 179 7.30 8.31 -13.00
C PHE A 179 6.54 9.59 -13.28
N GLU A 180 6.02 10.21 -12.22
CA GLU A 180 5.35 11.50 -12.27
C GLU A 180 6.28 12.55 -11.65
N SER A 181 6.82 13.40 -12.51
CA SER A 181 7.69 14.50 -12.11
C SER A 181 6.88 15.61 -11.44
N LYS A 182 7.53 16.43 -10.60
CA LYS A 182 6.87 17.57 -9.92
C LYS A 182 6.27 18.60 -10.87
N ASP A 183 6.76 18.68 -12.11
CA ASP A 183 6.23 19.53 -13.17
C ASP A 183 5.01 18.92 -13.91
N GLY A 184 4.49 17.79 -13.43
CA GLY A 184 3.34 17.09 -14.00
C GLY A 184 3.68 16.22 -15.22
N ARG A 185 4.95 16.17 -15.64
CA ARG A 185 5.38 15.30 -16.74
C ARG A 185 5.41 13.84 -16.29
N ARG A 186 4.96 12.96 -17.17
CA ARG A 186 4.91 11.51 -16.93
C ARG A 186 5.87 10.77 -17.83
N LEU A 187 6.64 9.87 -17.24
CA LEU A 187 7.56 9.00 -17.95
C LEU A 187 7.18 7.54 -17.68
N LEU A 188 6.90 6.79 -18.74
CA LEU A 188 6.53 5.39 -18.68
C LEU A 188 7.70 4.54 -19.16
N MET A 189 8.10 3.56 -18.37
CA MET A 189 9.15 2.62 -18.76
C MET A 189 8.79 1.18 -18.41
N GLY A 190 9.19 0.24 -19.25
CA GLY A 190 9.17 -1.19 -18.96
C GLY A 190 10.58 -1.77 -18.98
N SER A 191 10.84 -2.85 -18.26
CA SER A 191 12.10 -3.57 -18.38
C SER A 191 11.98 -5.04 -18.02
N SER A 192 12.90 -5.86 -18.51
CA SER A 192 13.03 -7.26 -18.16
C SER A 192 14.50 -7.68 -18.11
N ILE A 193 14.78 -8.81 -17.47
CA ILE A 193 16.14 -9.32 -17.25
C ILE A 193 16.94 -9.63 -18.54
N SER A 194 16.29 -9.68 -19.71
CA SER A 194 17.03 -9.95 -20.95
C SER A 194 17.99 -8.81 -21.30
N GLU A 195 19.20 -9.16 -21.73
CA GLU A 195 20.10 -8.24 -22.42
C GLU A 195 19.35 -7.61 -23.59
N THR A 196 19.10 -6.30 -23.52
CA THR A 196 18.55 -5.51 -24.61
C THR A 196 19.61 -5.40 -25.71
N ARG A 197 19.74 -6.43 -26.54
CA ARG A 197 20.50 -6.35 -27.79
C ARG A 197 19.55 -5.96 -28.92
N GLY A 198 19.58 -4.68 -29.31
CA GLY A 198 18.95 -4.20 -30.56
C GLY A 198 18.18 -2.89 -30.41
N ASP A 199 18.17 -2.09 -31.49
CA ASP A 199 17.56 -0.76 -31.53
C ASP A 199 16.03 -0.76 -31.41
N LYS A 200 15.37 -1.89 -31.69
CA LYS A 200 13.90 -2.06 -31.61
C LYS A 200 13.30 -1.73 -30.24
N TYR A 201 14.08 -1.81 -29.15
CA TYR A 201 13.62 -1.54 -27.79
C TYR A 201 13.83 -0.10 -27.33
N LYS A 202 14.67 0.69 -28.02
CA LYS A 202 14.95 2.09 -27.68
C LYS A 202 13.75 3.01 -27.91
N GLU A 203 12.94 2.71 -28.91
CA GLU A 203 11.82 3.56 -29.32
C GLU A 203 10.51 3.28 -28.56
N MET A 204 10.49 2.28 -27.67
CA MET A 204 9.24 1.77 -27.06
C MET A 204 9.13 2.00 -25.55
N GLY A 205 9.90 2.93 -24.97
CA GLY A 205 9.88 3.18 -23.52
C GLY A 205 10.40 1.98 -22.72
N PHE A 206 11.47 1.33 -23.18
CA PHE A 206 12.14 0.27 -22.41
C PHE A 206 13.35 0.85 -21.67
N ALA A 207 13.51 0.52 -20.38
CA ALA A 207 14.67 0.96 -19.62
C ALA A 207 15.91 0.12 -19.95
N GLU A 208 17.02 0.79 -20.20
CA GLU A 208 18.33 0.25 -20.56
C GLU A 208 19.25 0.11 -19.34
N GLY A 209 19.15 1.04 -18.38
CA GLY A 209 20.07 1.15 -17.25
C GLY A 209 21.46 1.64 -17.66
N ILE A 210 22.48 1.20 -16.90
CA ILE A 210 23.88 1.63 -17.10
C ILE A 210 24.74 0.55 -17.76
N LYS A 211 25.82 0.95 -18.47
CA LYS A 211 26.76 -0.02 -19.03
C LYS A 211 27.62 -0.64 -17.92
N LYS A 212 28.21 -1.82 -18.16
CA LYS A 212 28.99 -2.59 -17.16
C LYS A 212 30.11 -1.78 -16.50
N LYS A 213 30.76 -0.91 -17.27
CA LYS A 213 31.89 -0.07 -16.81
C LYS A 213 31.45 1.27 -16.21
N ASP A 214 30.17 1.61 -16.33
CA ASP A 214 29.67 2.90 -15.88
C ASP A 214 29.40 2.88 -14.36
N LYS A 215 29.53 4.06 -13.76
CA LYS A 215 29.11 4.31 -12.37
C LYS A 215 27.61 4.60 -12.36
N SER A 216 26.94 4.27 -11.26
CA SER A 216 25.53 4.62 -11.07
C SER A 216 25.37 6.14 -11.07
N ASN A 217 24.26 6.62 -11.64
CA ASN A 217 23.85 8.02 -11.54
C ASN A 217 22.88 8.26 -10.38
N VAL A 218 22.52 7.21 -9.64
CA VAL A 218 21.64 7.29 -8.48
C VAL A 218 22.42 7.86 -7.30
N SER A 219 22.15 9.11 -6.92
CA SER A 219 22.70 9.70 -5.69
C SER A 219 22.00 9.16 -4.45
N CYS A 220 22.69 8.98 -3.33
CA CYS A 220 22.07 8.58 -2.05
C CYS A 220 21.80 9.80 -1.15
N GLY A 221 21.24 10.89 -1.70
CA GLY A 221 21.04 12.12 -0.92
C GLY A 221 22.32 12.91 -0.60
N LYS A 222 22.20 13.97 0.23
CA LYS A 222 23.27 14.96 0.44
C LYS A 222 24.50 14.32 1.12
N GLY A 223 25.66 14.43 0.45
CA GLY A 223 26.97 14.07 1.02
C GLY A 223 27.38 12.59 0.90
N LYS A 224 26.49 11.69 0.49
CA LYS A 224 26.78 10.24 0.39
C LYS A 224 27.29 9.78 -0.99
N GLY A 225 27.29 10.67 -1.98
CA GLY A 225 27.71 10.37 -3.35
C GLY A 225 26.73 9.46 -4.10
N ASN A 226 27.20 8.86 -5.20
CA ASN A 226 26.40 7.95 -6.01
C ASN A 226 26.49 6.51 -5.51
N TYR A 227 25.41 5.76 -5.70
CA TYR A 227 25.31 4.35 -5.36
C TYR A 227 26.43 3.53 -5.99
N LYS A 228 26.98 2.61 -5.20
CA LYS A 228 28.04 1.69 -5.64
C LYS A 228 27.51 0.27 -5.51
N TYR A 229 27.33 -0.39 -6.66
CA TYR A 229 27.00 -1.81 -6.67
C TYR A 229 28.18 -2.63 -6.13
N PRO A 230 27.92 -3.68 -5.33
CA PRO A 230 28.96 -4.58 -4.83
C PRO A 230 29.71 -5.26 -5.99
N GLU A 231 31.04 -5.37 -5.89
CA GLU A 231 31.88 -5.97 -6.95
C GLU A 231 31.54 -7.45 -7.23
N LYS A 232 31.00 -8.15 -6.22
CA LYS A 232 30.65 -9.58 -6.29
C LYS A 232 29.16 -9.87 -6.49
N SER A 233 28.31 -8.86 -6.76
CA SER A 233 26.88 -9.13 -6.96
C SER A 233 26.64 -9.90 -8.27
N PHE A 234 26.29 -11.18 -8.17
CA PHE A 234 25.99 -12.09 -9.29
C PHE A 234 24.95 -11.57 -10.27
N ARG A 235 24.10 -10.61 -9.86
CA ARG A 235 23.15 -9.91 -10.72
C ARG A 235 23.74 -8.54 -11.08
N ASN A 236 24.30 -8.47 -12.27
CA ASN A 236 24.97 -7.27 -12.79
C ASN A 236 24.00 -6.08 -12.91
N LYS A 237 24.57 -4.86 -12.84
CA LYS A 237 24.01 -3.54 -13.19
C LYS A 237 23.20 -3.45 -14.52
N ARG A 238 23.24 -4.51 -15.34
CA ARG A 238 22.60 -4.66 -16.66
C ARG A 238 21.42 -5.63 -16.68
N ALA A 239 21.18 -6.37 -15.61
CA ALA A 239 20.21 -7.45 -15.61
C ALA A 239 18.90 -7.00 -14.97
N ASP A 240 18.95 -6.50 -13.74
CA ASP A 240 17.73 -6.35 -12.94
C ASP A 240 16.83 -5.23 -13.47
N ALA A 241 15.55 -5.58 -13.68
CA ALA A 241 14.59 -4.74 -14.38
C ALA A 241 14.28 -3.47 -13.58
N GLU A 242 14.20 -3.58 -12.26
CA GLU A 242 14.03 -2.48 -11.33
C GLU A 242 15.21 -1.51 -11.35
N ALA A 243 16.44 -2.02 -11.40
CA ALA A 243 17.65 -1.20 -11.43
C ALA A 243 17.71 -0.38 -12.72
N LYS A 244 17.42 -0.98 -13.87
CA LYS A 244 17.40 -0.29 -15.17
C LYS A 244 16.46 0.92 -15.16
N ILE A 245 15.24 0.72 -14.64
CA ILE A 245 14.23 1.78 -14.56
C ILE A 245 14.72 2.93 -13.68
N ILE A 246 15.25 2.64 -12.49
CA ILE A 246 15.70 3.68 -11.55
C ILE A 246 16.90 4.43 -12.14
N GLU A 247 17.89 3.71 -12.66
CA GLU A 247 19.08 4.32 -13.27
C GLU A 247 18.73 5.25 -14.43
N ASP A 248 17.79 4.86 -15.30
CA ASP A 248 17.37 5.68 -16.42
C ASP A 248 16.60 6.94 -15.99
N ILE A 249 15.79 6.85 -14.94
CA ILE A 249 15.12 8.04 -14.36
C ILE A 249 16.17 9.02 -13.86
N PHE A 250 17.16 8.54 -13.11
CA PHE A 250 18.24 9.39 -12.61
C PHE A 250 19.09 9.94 -13.75
N LYS A 251 19.38 9.15 -14.78
CA LYS A 251 20.10 9.61 -15.97
C LYS A 251 19.34 10.74 -16.70
N GLN A 252 18.03 10.58 -16.91
CA GLN A 252 17.19 11.61 -17.56
C GLN A 252 17.07 12.88 -16.70
N ALA A 253 17.10 12.74 -15.38
CA ALA A 253 17.03 13.86 -14.43
C ALA A 253 18.42 14.39 -13.99
N ASN A 254 19.49 14.02 -14.69
CA ASN A 254 20.87 14.43 -14.38
C ASN A 254 21.27 14.18 -12.91
N GLY A 255 20.89 13.01 -12.39
CA GLY A 255 21.14 12.54 -11.03
C GLY A 255 20.20 13.07 -9.96
N LYS A 256 19.25 13.98 -10.26
CA LYS A 256 18.41 14.63 -9.25
C LYS A 256 16.93 14.64 -9.63
N PRO A 257 16.29 13.46 -9.78
CA PRO A 257 14.87 13.40 -10.07
C PRO A 257 14.03 13.98 -8.92
N LYS A 258 12.92 14.64 -9.28
CA LYS A 258 11.92 15.12 -8.33
C LYS A 258 10.55 14.65 -8.79
N GLY A 259 9.88 13.82 -7.99
CA GLY A 259 8.62 13.21 -8.36
C GLY A 259 8.35 11.89 -7.64
N THR A 260 7.28 11.22 -8.06
CA THR A 260 6.90 9.89 -7.54
C THR A 260 7.08 8.84 -8.63
N LEU A 261 7.89 7.82 -8.34
CA LEU A 261 8.06 6.63 -9.15
C LEU A 261 7.09 5.54 -8.68
N TYR A 262 6.06 5.28 -9.48
CA TYR A 262 5.17 4.13 -9.30
C TYR A 262 5.78 2.92 -10.00
N LEU A 263 6.13 1.88 -9.24
CA LEU A 263 6.88 0.72 -9.73
C LEU A 263 6.07 -0.57 -9.53
N LYS A 264 5.90 -1.34 -10.59
CA LYS A 264 5.31 -2.68 -10.58
C LYS A 264 6.36 -3.70 -10.98
N ILE A 265 6.68 -4.63 -10.09
CA ILE A 265 7.61 -5.73 -10.33
C ILE A 265 6.81 -7.04 -10.34
N LYS A 266 7.23 -7.99 -11.16
CA LYS A 266 6.66 -9.33 -11.30
C LYS A 266 7.79 -10.35 -11.45
N GLY A 267 7.51 -11.59 -11.04
CA GLY A 267 8.43 -12.72 -11.19
C GLY A 267 9.25 -12.95 -9.93
N ALA A 268 10.58 -13.05 -10.08
CA ALA A 268 11.48 -13.36 -8.97
C ALA A 268 11.57 -12.22 -7.92
N PRO A 269 11.99 -12.53 -6.68
CA PRO A 269 12.17 -11.53 -5.64
C PRO A 269 13.23 -10.46 -5.99
N VAL A 270 13.05 -9.27 -5.43
CA VAL A 270 13.98 -8.15 -5.58
C VAL A 270 15.24 -8.43 -4.77
N CYS A 271 16.40 -8.39 -5.44
CA CYS A 271 17.68 -8.72 -4.84
C CYS A 271 18.18 -7.62 -3.90
N CYS A 272 19.12 -7.96 -3.02
CA CYS A 272 19.68 -7.02 -2.03
C CYS A 272 20.32 -5.77 -2.67
N SER A 273 20.99 -5.92 -3.82
CA SER A 273 21.56 -4.78 -4.55
C SER A 273 20.50 -3.82 -5.05
N CYS A 274 19.34 -4.33 -5.50
CA CYS A 274 18.23 -3.52 -5.96
C CYS A 274 17.46 -2.89 -4.80
N GLN A 275 17.30 -3.60 -3.69
CA GLN A 275 16.76 -3.04 -2.45
C GLN A 275 17.60 -1.85 -1.96
N ALA A 276 18.92 -2.03 -1.89
CA ALA A 276 19.84 -0.97 -1.49
C ALA A 276 19.85 0.21 -2.48
N LEU A 277 19.73 -0.05 -3.78
CA LEU A 277 19.56 0.99 -4.81
C LEU A 277 18.26 1.78 -4.59
N MET A 278 17.13 1.09 -4.38
CA MET A 278 15.84 1.74 -4.11
C MET A 278 15.90 2.61 -2.86
N ASN A 279 16.48 2.08 -1.77
CA ASN A 279 16.66 2.82 -0.52
C ASN A 279 17.52 4.07 -0.75
N CYS A 280 18.68 3.92 -1.41
CA CYS A 280 19.55 5.03 -1.78
C CYS A 280 18.82 6.09 -2.61
N ALA A 281 18.07 5.67 -3.63
CA ALA A 281 17.31 6.58 -4.49
C ALA A 281 16.29 7.42 -3.68
N GLN A 282 15.63 6.81 -2.70
CA GLN A 282 14.66 7.48 -1.82
C GLN A 282 15.28 8.45 -0.81
N GLU A 283 16.62 8.44 -0.62
CA GLU A 283 17.30 9.44 0.20
C GLU A 283 17.37 10.83 -0.47
N ASN A 284 17.02 10.93 -1.76
CA ASN A 284 16.97 12.21 -2.47
C ASN A 284 15.70 12.98 -2.11
N ASN A 285 15.89 14.21 -1.62
CA ASN A 285 14.78 15.06 -1.26
C ASN A 285 13.86 15.34 -2.47
N GLY A 286 12.61 14.91 -2.36
CA GLY A 286 11.58 15.11 -3.38
C GLY A 286 11.48 13.98 -4.41
N PHE A 287 12.16 12.84 -4.22
CA PHE A 287 11.96 11.61 -4.99
C PHE A 287 11.35 10.53 -4.08
N GLU A 288 10.24 9.94 -4.51
CA GLU A 288 9.55 8.88 -3.77
C GLU A 288 9.36 7.65 -4.67
N ILE A 289 9.55 6.44 -4.14
CA ILE A 289 9.20 5.20 -4.84
C ILE A 289 7.96 4.59 -4.19
N LYS A 290 6.91 4.34 -4.98
CA LYS A 290 5.67 3.68 -4.57
C LYS A 290 5.53 2.36 -5.30
N LEU A 291 5.41 1.29 -4.53
CA LEU A 291 5.20 -0.05 -5.07
C LEU A 291 3.71 -0.26 -5.38
N CYS A 292 3.44 -0.62 -6.64
CA CYS A 292 2.09 -0.75 -7.18
C CYS A 292 1.46 -2.11 -6.94
N ALA A 293 2.16 -3.01 -6.27
CA ALA A 293 1.66 -4.27 -5.76
C ALA A 293 2.65 -4.79 -4.70
N PRO A 294 2.23 -5.76 -3.88
CA PRO A 294 3.17 -6.50 -3.04
C PRO A 294 4.28 -7.12 -3.91
N ILE A 295 5.50 -7.06 -3.40
CA ILE A 295 6.69 -7.65 -4.02
C ILE A 295 7.45 -8.45 -2.95
N GLU A 296 8.07 -9.53 -3.38
CA GLU A 296 8.95 -10.32 -2.53
C GLU A 296 10.36 -9.74 -2.59
N PHE A 297 11.06 -9.81 -1.46
CA PHE A 297 12.42 -9.34 -1.28
C PHE A 297 13.28 -10.53 -0.87
N ASP A 298 14.45 -10.66 -1.48
CA ASP A 298 15.47 -11.61 -1.00
C ASP A 298 15.85 -11.25 0.45
N ASP A 299 16.08 -12.25 1.30
CA ASP A 299 16.59 -12.06 2.65
C ASP A 299 18.07 -11.66 2.59
N CYS A 300 18.40 -10.52 3.17
CA CYS A 300 19.68 -9.85 2.93
C CYS A 300 20.70 -9.98 4.05
N GLY A 301 20.36 -10.66 5.16
CA GLY A 301 21.28 -10.91 6.28
C GLY A 301 21.59 -9.65 7.10
#